data_AF-A0A915V1S9-F1
#
_entry.id   AF-A0A915V1S9-F1
#
_cell.length_a   1.000
_cell.length_b   1.000
_cell.length_c   1.000
_cell.angle_alpha   90.00
_cell.angle_beta   90.00
_cell.angle_gamma   90.00
#
_symmetry.space_group_name_H-M   'P 1'
#
loop_
_entity.id
_entity.type
_entity.pdbx_description
1 polymer ?
#
loop_
_entity_poly.entity_id
_entity_poly.type
_entity_poly.pdbx_seq_one_letter_code
_entity_poly.pdbx_strand_id
1 'polypeptide(L)'
;MRNIVVMSRPRYEYKVAFVDFRGRVSIEGEETLIQDGERMTAFGRRYLNALGEQGWELVGVQPQPAGGAFHIFKRPLAEGEQAEPAKPIEQPEPRWGTPPPPPHVHPFPPPAPFVEEWVEEGPPPSGRSRPPPDRLLRWIRRHPNGSIEEWDDPAP
;
A
#
# COMPACT_ATOMS: atom_id res chain seq x y z
N MET A 1 -46.24 -33.89 -24.98
CA MET A 1 -46.05 -32.99 -23.81
C MET A 1 -44.55 -32.76 -23.66
N ARG A 2 -44.07 -31.51 -23.66
CA ARG A 2 -42.64 -31.20 -23.45
C ARG A 2 -42.42 -30.93 -21.96
N ASN A 3 -41.60 -31.75 -21.31
CA ASN A 3 -41.16 -31.48 -19.94
C ASN A 3 -40.19 -30.29 -19.98
N ILE A 4 -40.59 -29.18 -19.38
CA ILE A 4 -39.69 -28.07 -19.08
C ILE A 4 -38.95 -28.48 -17.81
N VAL A 5 -37.70 -28.93 -17.97
CA VAL A 5 -36.79 -29.09 -16.84
C VAL A 5 -36.33 -27.69 -16.44
N VAL A 6 -36.82 -27.21 -15.30
CA VAL A 6 -36.28 -25.99 -14.68
C VAL A 6 -34.94 -26.37 -14.06
N MET A 7 -33.84 -26.06 -14.74
CA MET A 7 -32.51 -26.18 -14.12
C MET A 7 -32.35 -25.03 -13.12
N SER A 8 -32.20 -25.36 -11.83
CA SER A 8 -31.81 -24.39 -10.82
C SER A 8 -30.39 -23.90 -11.13
N ARG A 9 -30.17 -22.59 -11.01
CA ARG A 9 -28.81 -22.05 -11.16
C ARG A 9 -27.97 -22.52 -9.96
N PRO A 10 -26.74 -23.03 -10.20
CA PRO A 10 -25.88 -23.42 -9.09
C PRO A 10 -25.57 -22.19 -8.23
N ARG A 11 -25.72 -22.35 -6.92
CA ARG A 11 -25.32 -21.36 -5.92
C ARG A 11 -23.92 -21.68 -5.45
N TYR A 12 -23.14 -20.65 -5.15
CA TYR A 12 -21.76 -20.78 -4.71
C TYR A 12 -21.54 -20.00 -3.43
N GLU A 13 -20.61 -20.51 -2.64
CA GLU A 13 -19.99 -19.80 -1.54
C GLU A 13 -18.57 -19.44 -1.95
N TYR A 14 -18.08 -18.31 -1.43
CA TYR A 14 -16.75 -17.80 -1.72
C TYR A 14 -15.95 -17.66 -0.43
N LYS A 15 -14.65 -17.92 -0.54
CA LYS A 15 -13.68 -17.70 0.53
C LYS A 15 -12.51 -16.92 -0.06
N VAL A 16 -12.04 -15.92 0.68
CA VAL A 16 -10.93 -15.07 0.24
C VAL A 16 -9.81 -15.18 1.25
N ALA A 17 -8.61 -15.45 0.76
CA ALA A 17 -7.41 -15.53 1.57
C ALA A 17 -6.39 -14.51 1.12
N PHE A 18 -5.85 -13.73 2.04
CA PHE A 18 -4.68 -12.93 1.80
C PHE A 18 -3.43 -13.76 2.09
N VAL A 19 -2.50 -13.84 1.13
CA VAL A 19 -1.23 -14.56 1.27
C VAL A 19 -0.10 -13.58 1.01
N ASP A 20 0.91 -13.53 1.88
CA ASP A 20 2.10 -12.71 1.66
C ASP A 20 3.40 -13.53 1.59
N PHE A 21 4.43 -12.89 1.03
CA PHE A 21 5.76 -13.48 0.86
C PHE A 21 6.51 -13.73 2.18
N ARG A 22 5.99 -13.25 3.32
CA ARG A 22 6.59 -13.42 4.65
C ARG A 22 6.09 -14.68 5.36
N GLY A 23 5.25 -15.46 4.69
CA GLY A 23 4.70 -16.70 5.26
C GLY A 23 3.51 -16.44 6.15
N ARG A 24 2.70 -15.41 5.84
CA ARG A 24 1.40 -15.19 6.48
C ARG A 24 0.28 -15.49 5.50
N VAL A 25 -0.71 -16.24 5.97
CA VAL A 25 -2.00 -16.39 5.33
C VAL A 25 -3.07 -15.88 6.28
N SER A 26 -3.97 -15.04 5.81
CA SER A 26 -5.14 -14.59 6.56
C SER A 26 -6.41 -14.95 5.81
N ILE A 27 -7.33 -15.66 6.46
CA ILE A 27 -8.69 -15.92 5.97
C ILE A 27 -9.64 -15.25 6.94
N GLU A 28 -10.37 -14.23 6.48
CA GLU A 28 -11.44 -13.59 7.26
C GLU A 28 -10.98 -13.17 8.68
N GLY A 29 -9.74 -12.71 8.82
CA GLY A 29 -9.16 -12.28 10.10
C GLY A 29 -8.46 -13.39 10.90
N GLU A 30 -8.59 -14.66 10.53
CA GLU A 30 -7.79 -15.74 11.12
C GLU A 30 -6.45 -15.86 10.41
N GLU A 31 -5.37 -15.67 11.16
CA GLU A 31 -4.01 -15.74 10.63
C GLU A 31 -3.36 -17.10 10.89
N THR A 32 -2.72 -17.63 9.85
CA THR A 32 -1.83 -18.77 9.92
C THR A 32 -0.43 -18.32 9.50
N LEU A 33 0.56 -18.63 10.33
CA LEU A 33 1.96 -18.31 10.07
C LEU A 33 2.75 -19.54 9.64
N ILE A 34 3.79 -19.31 8.85
CA ILE A 34 4.81 -20.30 8.53
C ILE A 34 5.51 -20.76 9.81
N GLN A 35 5.80 -22.06 9.90
CA GLN A 35 6.48 -22.64 11.06
C GLN A 35 8.00 -22.53 10.94
N ASP A 36 8.71 -22.62 12.07
CA ASP A 36 10.17 -22.62 12.05
C ASP A 36 10.73 -23.80 11.24
N GLY A 37 11.73 -23.53 10.40
CA GLY A 37 12.29 -24.49 9.45
C GLY A 37 11.39 -24.87 8.26
N GLU A 38 10.16 -24.36 8.17
CA GLU A 38 9.26 -24.64 7.05
C GLU A 38 9.63 -23.82 5.81
N ARG A 39 9.61 -24.46 4.63
CA ARG A 39 9.80 -23.74 3.35
C ARG A 39 8.50 -23.09 2.92
N MET A 40 8.59 -21.89 2.33
CA MET A 40 7.44 -21.15 1.80
C MET A 40 6.53 -21.97 0.87
N THR A 41 7.12 -22.82 0.02
CA THR A 41 6.35 -23.71 -0.87
C THR A 41 5.64 -24.84 -0.14
N ALA A 42 6.24 -25.37 0.94
CA ALA A 42 5.61 -26.38 1.79
C ALA A 42 4.43 -25.76 2.58
N PHE A 43 4.63 -24.55 3.11
CA PHE A 43 3.60 -23.77 3.77
C PHE A 43 2.40 -23.50 2.85
N GLY A 44 2.66 -22.97 1.65
CA GLY A 44 1.61 -22.74 0.64
C GLY A 44 0.87 -24.02 0.26
N ARG A 45 1.59 -25.14 0.10
CA ARG A 45 0.97 -26.44 -0.20
C ARG A 45 0.10 -26.96 0.94
N ARG A 46 0.56 -26.90 2.20
CA ARG A 46 -0.22 -27.32 3.39
C ARG A 46 -1.53 -26.55 3.43
N TYR A 47 -1.46 -25.25 3.22
CA TYR A 47 -2.62 -24.37 3.20
C TYR A 47 -3.61 -24.72 2.08
N LEU A 48 -3.13 -24.84 0.83
CA LEU A 48 -3.98 -25.15 -0.31
C LEU A 48 -4.60 -26.56 -0.22
N ASN A 49 -3.86 -27.54 0.31
CA ASN A 49 -4.38 -28.88 0.53
C ASN A 49 -5.54 -28.89 1.54
N ALA A 50 -5.38 -28.18 2.66
CA ALA A 50 -6.43 -28.10 3.69
C ALA A 50 -7.74 -27.47 3.15
N LEU A 51 -7.63 -26.51 2.23
CA LEU A 51 -8.78 -25.95 1.52
C LEU A 51 -9.37 -26.93 0.50
N GLY A 52 -8.53 -27.64 -0.25
CA GLY A 52 -8.98 -28.67 -1.19
C GLY A 52 -9.75 -29.80 -0.51
N GLU A 53 -9.32 -30.24 0.67
CA GLU A 53 -10.03 -31.24 1.49
C GLU A 53 -11.44 -30.78 1.91
N GLN A 54 -11.64 -29.47 2.08
CA GLN A 54 -12.93 -28.85 2.40
C GLN A 54 -13.79 -28.57 1.14
N GLY A 55 -13.33 -28.98 -0.05
CA GLY A 55 -14.04 -28.79 -1.31
C GLY A 55 -13.90 -27.39 -1.93
N TRP A 56 -12.96 -26.58 -1.46
CA TRP A 56 -12.70 -25.26 -2.04
C TRP A 56 -11.84 -25.35 -3.31
N GLU A 57 -12.30 -24.71 -4.37
CA GLU A 57 -11.61 -24.60 -5.65
C GLU A 57 -11.01 -23.20 -5.79
N LEU A 58 -9.70 -23.10 -6.09
CA LEU A 58 -9.06 -21.81 -6.40
C LEU A 58 -9.53 -21.33 -7.78
N VAL A 59 -10.09 -20.12 -7.83
CA VAL A 59 -10.67 -19.55 -9.06
C VAL A 59 -10.11 -18.20 -9.44
N GLY A 60 -9.32 -17.57 -8.57
CA GLY A 60 -8.69 -16.30 -8.88
C GLY A 60 -7.51 -16.01 -7.98
N VAL A 61 -6.53 -15.29 -8.54
CA VAL A 61 -5.41 -14.72 -7.78
C VAL A 61 -5.31 -13.25 -8.17
N GLN A 62 -5.40 -12.37 -7.19
CA GLN A 62 -5.26 -10.92 -7.36
C GLN A 62 -4.00 -10.44 -6.63
N PRO A 63 -2.89 -10.18 -7.35
CA PRO A 63 -1.68 -9.64 -6.75
C PRO A 63 -1.94 -8.30 -6.05
N GLN A 64 -1.28 -8.08 -4.93
CA GLN A 64 -1.27 -6.84 -4.18
C GLN A 64 0.12 -6.21 -4.19
N PRO A 65 0.22 -4.87 -4.04
CA PRO A 65 1.49 -4.21 -3.76
C PRO A 65 2.16 -4.81 -2.51
N ALA A 66 3.49 -4.68 -2.42
CA ALA A 66 4.27 -5.23 -1.31
C ALA A 66 4.20 -6.76 -1.18
N GLY A 67 4.10 -7.48 -2.31
CA GLY A 67 4.36 -8.93 -2.37
C GLY A 67 3.28 -9.83 -1.76
N GLY A 68 2.07 -9.32 -1.59
CA GLY A 68 0.89 -10.11 -1.22
C GLY A 68 0.02 -10.48 -2.41
N ALA A 69 -0.98 -11.34 -2.19
CA ALA A 69 -2.05 -11.61 -3.14
C ALA A 69 -3.32 -12.10 -2.45
N PHE A 70 -4.49 -11.71 -2.97
CA PHE A 70 -5.75 -12.37 -2.63
C PHE A 70 -5.91 -13.63 -3.47
N HIS A 71 -6.13 -14.76 -2.81
CA HIS A 71 -6.54 -16.01 -3.41
C HIS A 71 -8.04 -16.16 -3.20
N ILE A 72 -8.77 -16.31 -4.29
CA ILE A 72 -10.24 -16.39 -4.31
C ILE A 72 -10.62 -17.84 -4.56
N PHE A 73 -11.38 -18.40 -3.64
CA PHE A 73 -11.88 -19.77 -3.72
C PHE A 73 -13.40 -19.77 -3.85
N LYS A 74 -13.94 -20.80 -4.49
CA LYS A 74 -15.38 -21.08 -4.52
C LYS A 74 -15.66 -22.53 -4.14
N ARG A 75 -16.84 -22.79 -3.59
CA ARG A 75 -17.43 -24.13 -3.51
C ARG A 75 -18.92 -24.08 -3.82
N PRO A 76 -19.52 -25.14 -4.40
CA PRO A 76 -20.95 -25.20 -4.60
C PRO A 76 -21.67 -25.25 -3.25
N LEU A 77 -22.78 -24.54 -3.12
CA LEU A 77 -23.70 -24.65 -1.98
C LEU A 77 -24.73 -25.75 -2.25
N ALA A 78 -25.05 -26.54 -1.23
CA ALA A 78 -26.15 -27.50 -1.30
C ALA A 78 -27.50 -26.77 -1.40
N GLU A 79 -28.53 -27.50 -1.86
CA GLU A 79 -29.89 -26.96 -1.90
C GLU A 79 -30.38 -26.65 -0.48
N GLY A 80 -30.85 -25.42 -0.25
CA GLY A 80 -31.26 -24.94 1.08
C GLY A 80 -30.13 -24.38 1.95
N GLU A 81 -28.87 -24.54 1.55
CA GLU A 81 -27.72 -23.98 2.29
C GLU A 81 -27.59 -22.47 2.04
N GLN A 82 -27.10 -21.74 3.05
CA GLN A 82 -26.76 -20.32 2.92
C GLN A 82 -25.25 -20.18 3.01
N ALA A 83 -24.70 -19.27 2.20
CA ALA A 83 -23.29 -18.91 2.33
C ALA A 83 -23.03 -18.41 3.74
N GLU A 84 -21.91 -18.81 4.34
CA GLU A 84 -21.50 -18.24 5.62
C GLU A 84 -21.35 -16.72 5.45
N PRO A 85 -21.96 -15.91 6.32
CA PRO A 85 -21.77 -14.48 6.26
C PRO A 85 -20.30 -14.16 6.60
N ALA A 86 -19.73 -13.19 5.89
CA ALA A 86 -18.38 -12.73 6.22
C ALA A 86 -18.31 -12.34 7.70
N LYS A 87 -17.25 -12.80 8.39
CA LYS A 87 -17.05 -12.48 9.80
C LYS A 87 -17.16 -10.97 10.03
N PRO A 88 -17.94 -10.51 11.03
CA PRO A 88 -18.04 -9.10 11.34
C PRO A 88 -16.65 -8.50 11.55
N ILE A 89 -16.40 -7.35 10.93
CA ILE A 89 -15.20 -6.57 11.22
C ILE A 89 -15.35 -6.13 12.69
N GLU A 90 -14.47 -6.61 13.57
CA GLU A 90 -14.30 -5.96 14.88
C GLU A 90 -13.87 -4.52 14.59
N GLN A 91 -14.83 -3.59 14.60
CA GLN A 91 -14.50 -2.19 14.62
C GLN A 91 -13.84 -1.95 15.98
N PRO A 92 -12.57 -1.49 16.03
CA PRO A 92 -12.05 -0.97 17.27
C PRO A 92 -13.04 0.09 17.74
N GLU A 93 -13.52 -0.02 18.98
CA GLU A 93 -14.44 0.97 19.53
C GLU A 93 -13.89 2.36 19.23
N PRO A 94 -14.72 3.30 18.74
CA PRO A 94 -14.26 4.66 18.58
C PRO A 94 -13.74 5.11 19.94
N ARG A 95 -12.44 5.46 19.99
CA ARG A 95 -11.76 5.91 21.21
C ARG A 95 -12.31 7.28 21.64
N TRP A 96 -13.58 7.33 22.03
CA TRP A 96 -14.20 8.45 22.72
C TRP A 96 -13.78 8.43 24.18
N GLY A 97 -12.48 8.67 24.45
CA GLY A 97 -11.99 8.56 25.82
C GLY A 97 -10.60 9.11 26.08
N THR A 98 -9.82 9.40 25.05
CA THR A 98 -8.61 10.20 25.24
C THR A 98 -8.87 11.56 24.61
N PRO A 99 -8.98 12.66 25.40
CA PRO A 99 -8.82 13.98 24.78
C PRO A 99 -7.50 13.93 24.00
N PRO A 100 -7.45 14.52 22.79
CA PRO A 100 -6.17 14.63 22.09
C PRO A 100 -5.17 15.23 23.08
N PRO A 101 -3.92 14.73 23.14
CA PRO A 101 -2.90 15.40 23.93
C PRO A 101 -2.98 16.89 23.56
N PRO A 102 -2.92 17.81 24.54
CA PRO A 102 -2.86 19.23 24.22
C PRO A 102 -1.79 19.37 23.14
N PRO A 103 -2.07 20.11 22.04
CA PRO A 103 -1.11 20.23 20.95
C PRO A 103 0.24 20.50 21.60
N HIS A 104 1.23 19.65 21.35
CA HIS A 104 2.58 19.98 21.72
C HIS A 104 2.86 21.28 21.00
N VAL A 105 2.77 22.38 21.76
CA VAL A 105 3.31 23.65 21.36
C VAL A 105 4.79 23.37 21.36
N HIS A 106 5.28 22.84 20.25
CA HIS A 106 6.68 23.01 19.91
C HIS A 106 6.87 24.52 20.07
N PRO A 107 7.76 24.99 20.97
CA PRO A 107 8.17 26.37 20.88
C PRO A 107 8.54 26.56 19.42
N PHE A 108 7.90 27.54 18.77
CA PHE A 108 8.24 27.90 17.41
C PHE A 108 9.76 27.89 17.34
N PRO A 109 10.39 27.09 16.46
CA PRO A 109 11.82 27.24 16.28
C PRO A 109 12.03 28.74 16.04
N PRO A 110 13.00 29.39 16.71
CA PRO A 110 13.32 30.76 16.36
C PRO A 110 13.44 30.81 14.84
N PRO A 111 12.85 31.83 14.17
CA PRO A 111 12.90 31.91 12.72
C PRO A 111 14.34 31.64 12.30
N ALA A 112 14.53 30.67 11.41
CA ALA A 112 15.86 30.33 10.94
C ALA A 112 16.54 31.65 10.53
N PRO A 113 17.77 31.91 10.99
CA PRO A 113 18.48 33.10 10.54
C PRO A 113 18.51 33.06 9.01
N PHE A 114 18.33 34.23 8.41
CA PHE A 114 18.45 34.39 6.98
C PHE A 114 19.79 33.80 6.52
N VAL A 115 19.76 32.79 5.67
CA VAL A 115 20.97 32.19 5.10
C VAL A 115 21.13 32.77 3.70
N GLU A 116 22.05 33.73 3.56
CA GLU A 116 22.59 34.11 2.26
C GLU A 116 23.62 33.03 1.88
N GLU A 117 23.28 32.19 0.90
CA GLU A 117 24.16 31.12 0.43
C GLU A 117 24.49 31.35 -1.04
N TRP A 118 25.79 31.32 -1.36
CA TRP A 118 26.26 31.29 -2.74
C TRP A 118 26.02 29.89 -3.32
N VAL A 119 25.16 29.79 -4.32
CA VAL A 119 24.99 28.55 -5.08
C VAL A 119 25.83 28.65 -6.35
N GLU A 120 26.95 27.95 -6.41
CA GLU A 120 27.65 27.72 -7.68
C GLU A 120 26.87 26.65 -8.47
N GLU A 121 26.21 27.04 -9.56
CA GLU A 121 25.74 26.04 -10.52
C GLU A 121 26.95 25.40 -11.21
N GLY A 122 27.05 24.08 -11.11
CA GLY A 122 28.06 23.30 -11.81
C GLY A 122 27.99 23.52 -13.33
N PRO A 123 29.09 23.32 -14.05
CA PRO A 123 29.14 23.59 -15.49
C PRO A 123 28.07 22.80 -16.24
N PRO A 124 27.46 23.37 -17.29
CA PRO A 124 26.45 22.67 -18.07
C PRO A 124 27.05 21.41 -18.70
N PRO A 125 26.23 20.35 -18.93
CA PRO A 125 26.70 19.12 -19.55
C PRO A 125 27.38 19.41 -20.89
N SER A 126 28.60 18.90 -21.02
CA SER A 126 29.54 19.07 -22.12
C SER A 126 28.87 18.88 -23.49
N GLY A 127 28.82 19.95 -24.27
CA GLY A 127 28.27 19.86 -25.64
C GLY A 127 28.06 21.18 -26.37
N ARG A 128 28.23 22.34 -25.73
CA ARG A 128 28.19 23.64 -26.42
C ARG A 128 29.40 24.50 -26.04
N SER A 129 29.98 25.11 -27.07
CA SER A 129 31.22 25.88 -27.09
C SER A 129 31.31 26.96 -26.01
N ARG A 130 32.54 27.13 -25.48
CA ARG A 130 33.07 28.10 -24.50
C ARG A 130 32.08 29.15 -23.94
N PRO A 131 31.94 29.29 -22.61
CA PRO A 131 31.30 30.46 -22.02
C PRO A 131 32.22 31.70 -22.11
N PRO A 132 31.67 32.93 -22.12
CA PRO A 132 32.44 34.16 -21.98
C PRO A 132 33.05 34.27 -20.56
N PRO A 133 34.05 35.14 -20.34
CA PRO A 133 34.86 35.14 -19.11
C PRO A 133 34.14 35.65 -17.85
N ASP A 134 32.89 36.09 -17.95
CA ASP A 134 32.17 36.67 -16.82
C ASP A 134 31.15 35.66 -16.28
N ARG A 135 31.49 35.06 -15.14
CA ARG A 135 30.58 34.26 -14.31
C ARG A 135 29.37 35.11 -13.94
N LEU A 136 28.19 34.79 -14.46
CA LEU A 136 26.92 35.33 -13.96
C LEU A 136 26.63 34.70 -12.59
N LEU A 137 27.11 35.36 -11.55
CA LEU A 137 26.64 35.13 -10.19
C LEU A 137 25.22 35.69 -10.11
N ARG A 138 24.27 34.86 -9.66
CA ARG A 138 22.87 35.29 -9.50
C ARG A 138 22.53 35.39 -8.03
N TRP A 139 21.85 36.46 -7.65
CA TRP A 139 21.40 36.65 -6.27
C TRP A 139 20.04 35.98 -6.11
N ILE A 140 19.98 34.94 -5.27
CA ILE A 140 18.75 34.20 -5.04
C ILE A 140 18.37 34.30 -3.57
N ARG A 141 17.18 34.85 -3.30
CA ARG A 141 16.57 34.86 -1.98
C ARG A 141 15.52 33.74 -1.91
N ARG A 142 15.74 32.76 -1.02
CA ARG A 142 14.74 31.73 -0.69
C ARG A 142 13.95 32.14 0.54
N HIS A 143 12.63 32.17 0.40
CA HIS A 143 11.73 32.48 1.51
C HIS A 143 11.32 31.20 2.27
N PRO A 144 10.95 31.31 3.56
CA PRO A 144 10.57 30.17 4.40
C PRO A 144 9.36 29.36 3.88
N ASN A 145 8.53 29.96 3.02
CA ASN A 145 7.39 29.33 2.37
C ASN A 145 7.78 28.55 1.09
N GLY A 146 9.07 28.47 0.76
CA GLY A 146 9.60 27.78 -0.42
C GLY A 146 9.62 28.61 -1.70
N SER A 147 9.16 29.87 -1.69
CA SER A 147 9.26 30.73 -2.88
C SER A 147 10.69 31.23 -3.08
N ILE A 148 11.07 31.38 -4.33
CA ILE A 148 12.39 31.84 -4.76
C ILE A 148 12.22 33.18 -5.45
N GLU A 149 12.95 34.19 -5.00
CA GLU A 149 13.05 35.49 -5.65
C GLU A 149 14.47 35.65 -6.20
N GLU A 150 14.58 35.99 -7.48
CA GLU A 150 15.84 36.05 -8.22
C GLU A 150 16.09 37.48 -8.70
N TRP A 151 17.31 37.97 -8.51
CA TRP A 151 17.75 39.30 -8.93
C TRP A 151 19.00 39.16 -9.80
N ASP A 152 19.01 39.84 -10.95
CA ASP A 152 20.25 40.07 -11.70
C ASP A 152 21.02 41.22 -11.03
N ASP A 153 22.36 41.12 -11.03
CA ASP A 153 23.30 41.98 -10.31
C ASP A 153 22.83 43.43 -10.12
N PRO A 154 22.86 43.99 -8.88
CA PRO A 154 22.86 45.43 -8.76
C PRO A 154 24.16 45.94 -9.40
N ALA A 155 24.02 46.58 -10.56
CA ALA A 155 25.10 47.34 -11.19
C ALA A 155 25.80 48.24 -10.14
N PRO A 156 27.13 48.44 -10.26
CA PRO A 156 28.02 48.79 -9.15
C PRO A 156 27.69 50.09 -8.39
#